data_AF-A0ABC9G083-F1
#
_entry.id   AF-A0ABC9G083-F1
#
_cell.length_a   1.000
_cell.length_b   1.000
_cell.length_c   1.000
_cell.angle_alpha   90.00
_cell.angle_beta   90.00
_cell.angle_gamma   90.00
#
_symmetry.space_group_name_H-M   'P 1'
#
loop_
_entity.id
_entity.type
_entity.pdbx_description
1 polymer ?
#
loop_
_entity_poly.entity_id
_entity_poly.type
_entity_poly.pdbx_seq_one_letter_code
_entity_poly.pdbx_strand_id
1 'polypeptide(L)'
;MWIAIHSCWGTVFEDITTIEPMQYTKAPVPRYVYNYGPPDTLQIFSVKVGGIHDGGLQWPLHVFGLIAVRDSIDQNRNVIFNRTRDDCQTITQEDPYLILTGPTRAVVMNEESIPVTIEAELKVKGTHASEDKHLIFAVVALPSEFGSGSIDLAGRYRNLEIALGRIMACVEATIFTRVIEGTWPVGFNGQLAARTSSINNREIVLAEFGGDGVPVSDNGDVEQSRLVVSVELFGGLMVSCKAWRGDETMQDEVALKTEKKGRSFGTLRVGSCILEVLVAWSPIRPVCEELVSMSDMEFA
;
A
#
# COMPACT_ATOMS: atom_id res chain seq x y z
N MET A 1 2.63 -9.58 -27.66
CA MET A 1 4.04 -9.74 -27.26
C MET A 1 4.19 -10.04 -25.77
N TRP A 2 3.30 -9.56 -24.87
CA TRP A 2 3.41 -9.75 -23.42
C TRP A 2 2.64 -10.93 -22.80
N ILE A 3 1.55 -11.41 -23.42
CA ILE A 3 0.86 -12.66 -23.03
C ILE A 3 1.84 -13.85 -23.01
N ALA A 4 2.90 -13.81 -23.84
CA ALA A 4 3.87 -14.88 -24.01
C ALA A 4 4.90 -15.01 -22.86
N ILE A 5 5.05 -14.00 -21.98
CA ILE A 5 5.96 -14.08 -20.82
C ILE A 5 5.23 -14.67 -19.60
N HIS A 6 3.91 -14.49 -19.50
CA HIS A 6 3.11 -14.91 -18.34
C HIS A 6 2.51 -16.33 -18.47
N SER A 7 2.50 -16.94 -19.66
CA SER A 7 1.92 -18.27 -19.89
C SER A 7 2.66 -19.42 -19.19
N CYS A 8 3.81 -19.18 -18.56
CA CYS A 8 4.60 -20.22 -17.87
C CYS A 8 4.09 -20.57 -16.47
N TRP A 9 3.15 -19.81 -15.89
CA TRP A 9 2.64 -20.01 -14.52
C TRP A 9 1.14 -20.31 -14.43
N GLY A 10 0.46 -20.52 -15.56
CA GLY A 10 -0.97 -20.87 -15.58
C GLY A 10 -1.94 -19.76 -15.13
N THR A 11 -1.46 -18.54 -14.89
CA THR A 11 -2.29 -17.38 -14.51
C THR A 11 -2.68 -16.54 -15.73
N VAL A 12 -3.87 -15.95 -15.70
CA VAL A 12 -4.29 -14.96 -16.68
C VAL A 12 -3.64 -13.64 -16.29
N PHE A 13 -3.10 -12.90 -17.26
CA PHE A 13 -2.42 -11.64 -16.99
C PHE A 13 -3.27 -10.68 -16.14
N GLU A 14 -4.59 -10.67 -16.29
CA GLU A 14 -5.48 -9.77 -15.57
C GLU A 14 -5.81 -10.19 -14.14
N ASP A 15 -5.40 -11.38 -13.71
CA ASP A 15 -5.72 -11.94 -12.40
C ASP A 15 -5.20 -11.07 -11.26
N ILE A 16 -6.04 -10.94 -10.22
CA ILE A 16 -5.74 -10.25 -8.97
C ILE A 16 -5.34 -11.31 -7.93
N THR A 17 -4.39 -10.96 -7.05
CA THR A 17 -3.98 -11.86 -5.98
C THR A 17 -5.18 -12.24 -5.11
N THR A 18 -5.33 -13.54 -4.84
CA THR A 18 -6.34 -14.08 -3.90
C THR A 18 -5.76 -14.30 -2.51
N ILE A 19 -4.50 -13.91 -2.32
CA ILE A 19 -3.78 -14.04 -1.06
C ILE A 19 -4.15 -12.86 -0.20
N GLU A 20 -4.97 -13.14 0.81
CA GLU A 20 -5.37 -12.16 1.81
C GLU A 20 -4.20 -11.78 2.74
N PRO A 21 -4.21 -10.59 3.34
CA PRO A 21 -3.28 -10.26 4.41
C PRO A 21 -3.57 -11.10 5.67
N MET A 22 -2.68 -11.01 6.66
CA MET A 22 -2.81 -11.66 7.97
C MET A 22 -2.88 -13.20 7.92
N GLN A 23 -2.47 -13.85 6.82
CA GLN A 23 -2.62 -15.30 6.62
C GLN A 23 -2.17 -16.12 7.84
N TYR A 24 -1.03 -15.72 8.41
CA TYR A 24 -0.36 -16.42 9.48
C TYR A 24 -0.47 -15.73 10.83
N THR A 25 -1.31 -14.69 10.97
CA THR A 25 -1.52 -14.01 12.26
C THR A 25 -2.06 -14.94 13.33
N LYS A 26 -2.98 -15.85 12.97
CA LYS A 26 -3.54 -16.86 13.88
C LYS A 26 -3.20 -18.29 13.44
N ALA A 27 -3.27 -18.56 12.14
CA ALA A 27 -3.06 -19.89 11.58
C ALA A 27 -1.67 -20.46 11.90
N PRO A 28 -1.52 -21.79 12.04
CA PRO A 28 -0.21 -22.44 12.10
C PRO A 28 0.67 -21.98 10.94
N VAL A 29 1.97 -21.85 11.21
CA VAL A 29 2.93 -21.34 10.21
C VAL A 29 3.67 -22.52 9.62
N PRO A 30 3.62 -22.74 8.29
CA PRO A 30 4.42 -23.78 7.64
C PRO A 30 5.91 -23.61 7.92
N ARG A 31 6.65 -24.71 8.02
CA ARG A 31 8.09 -24.69 8.31
C ARG A 31 8.88 -23.87 7.31
N TYR A 32 8.53 -23.93 6.02
CA TYR A 32 9.24 -23.18 4.97
C TYR A 32 9.29 -21.67 5.27
N VAL A 33 8.23 -21.10 5.86
CA VAL A 33 8.18 -19.67 6.18
C VAL A 33 9.28 -19.27 7.18
N TYR A 34 9.72 -20.19 8.04
CA TYR A 34 10.84 -19.95 8.95
C TYR A 34 12.19 -20.39 8.38
N ASN A 35 12.21 -21.44 7.55
CA ASN A 35 13.46 -22.01 7.00
C ASN A 35 14.21 -21.04 6.08
N TYR A 36 13.48 -20.23 5.30
CA TYR A 36 14.08 -19.23 4.41
C TYR A 36 14.33 -17.87 5.09
N GLY A 37 13.97 -17.75 6.38
CA GLY A 37 13.99 -16.47 7.09
C GLY A 37 12.90 -15.49 6.61
N PRO A 38 12.74 -14.36 7.31
CA PRO A 38 11.81 -13.32 6.90
C PRO A 38 12.26 -12.69 5.56
N PRO A 39 11.39 -12.61 4.54
CA PRO A 39 11.78 -12.07 3.24
C PRO A 39 11.94 -10.55 3.31
N ASP A 40 12.66 -10.01 2.34
CA ASP A 40 12.62 -8.59 2.07
C ASP A 40 11.37 -8.24 1.28
N THR A 41 10.91 -7.01 1.44
CA THR A 41 9.68 -6.56 0.80
C THR A 41 9.80 -5.18 0.21
N LEU A 42 8.93 -4.90 -0.76
CA LEU A 42 8.80 -3.58 -1.34
C LEU A 42 7.62 -2.83 -0.69
N GLN A 43 7.92 -1.71 -0.03
CA GLN A 43 6.92 -0.77 0.47
C GLN A 43 6.69 0.34 -0.55
N ILE A 44 5.43 0.54 -0.94
CA ILE A 44 5.00 1.70 -1.73
C ILE A 44 4.50 2.78 -0.76
N PHE A 45 5.09 3.97 -0.83
CA PHE A 45 4.74 5.10 0.05
C PHE A 45 3.66 5.96 -0.58
N SER A 46 3.94 6.48 -1.79
CA SER A 46 3.07 7.41 -2.50
C SER A 46 3.21 7.27 -4.02
N VAL A 47 2.14 7.64 -4.72
CA VAL A 47 2.16 7.82 -6.17
C VAL A 47 1.75 9.25 -6.48
N LYS A 48 2.61 9.96 -7.19
CA LYS A 48 2.44 11.37 -7.56
C LYS A 48 2.36 11.52 -9.07
N VAL A 49 1.37 12.27 -9.54
CA VAL A 49 1.25 12.66 -10.94
C VAL A 49 2.05 13.94 -11.18
N GLY A 50 3.03 13.89 -12.10
CA GLY A 50 3.96 14.99 -12.38
C GLY A 50 3.34 16.21 -13.08
N GLY A 51 4.20 17.18 -13.41
CA GLY A 51 3.81 18.51 -13.91
C GLY A 51 3.31 18.56 -15.37
N ILE A 52 2.68 19.70 -15.72
CA ILE A 52 2.12 19.93 -17.06
C ILE A 52 3.18 20.29 -18.10
N HIS A 53 3.76 19.30 -18.75
CA HIS A 53 4.55 19.52 -19.96
C HIS A 53 3.60 19.48 -21.17
N ASP A 54 3.45 20.62 -21.84
CA ASP A 54 2.78 20.81 -23.14
C ASP A 54 1.25 20.52 -23.21
N GLY A 55 0.46 21.54 -22.83
CA GLY A 55 -0.80 21.96 -23.49
C GLY A 55 -2.03 21.04 -23.58
N GLY A 56 -1.93 19.75 -23.24
CA GLY A 56 -2.98 18.77 -23.54
C GLY A 56 -3.97 18.46 -22.41
N LEU A 57 -3.64 18.79 -21.17
CA LEU A 57 -4.42 18.50 -19.95
C LEU A 57 -4.40 19.74 -19.05
N GLN A 58 -5.49 19.99 -18.33
CA GLN A 58 -5.62 21.11 -17.40
C GLN A 58 -6.02 20.57 -16.02
N TRP A 59 -5.44 21.13 -14.97
CA TRP A 59 -5.86 20.84 -13.60
C TRP A 59 -7.26 21.44 -13.34
N PRO A 60 -8.09 20.83 -12.48
CA PRO A 60 -7.87 19.53 -11.81
C PRO A 60 -7.98 18.34 -12.78
N LEU A 61 -7.29 17.24 -12.49
CA LEU A 61 -7.38 16.01 -13.30
C LEU A 61 -8.31 15.00 -12.64
N HIS A 62 -9.20 14.41 -13.43
CA HIS A 62 -10.05 13.30 -13.04
C HIS A 62 -9.41 11.97 -13.48
N VAL A 63 -8.60 11.37 -12.60
CA VAL A 63 -7.76 10.21 -12.89
C VAL A 63 -8.49 8.91 -12.54
N PHE A 64 -8.44 7.94 -13.44
CA PHE A 64 -8.96 6.60 -13.24
C PHE A 64 -8.06 5.56 -13.92
N GLY A 65 -8.26 4.29 -13.59
CA GLY A 65 -7.46 3.17 -14.09
C GLY A 65 -6.83 2.37 -12.96
N LEU A 66 -5.72 1.69 -13.25
CA LEU A 66 -5.09 0.70 -12.41
C LEU A 66 -3.59 0.98 -12.23
N ILE A 67 -3.11 0.80 -11.00
CA ILE A 67 -1.72 0.52 -10.68
C ILE A 67 -1.69 -0.77 -9.89
N ALA A 68 -0.85 -1.72 -10.30
CA ALA A 68 -0.65 -2.97 -9.59
C ALA A 68 0.84 -3.33 -9.53
N VAL A 69 1.20 -4.11 -8.53
CA VAL A 69 2.52 -4.73 -8.43
C VAL A 69 2.38 -6.25 -8.50
N ARG A 70 3.38 -6.92 -9.05
CA ARG A 70 3.45 -8.38 -9.09
C ARG A 70 4.79 -8.80 -8.53
N ASP A 71 4.77 -9.85 -7.75
CA ASP A 71 5.96 -10.45 -7.15
C ASP A 71 6.00 -11.95 -7.40
N SER A 72 7.10 -12.58 -6.99
CA SER A 72 7.38 -14.01 -7.20
C SER A 72 6.41 -14.98 -6.53
N ILE A 73 5.43 -14.48 -5.78
CA ILE A 73 4.59 -15.27 -4.89
C ILE A 73 3.41 -15.90 -5.61
N ASP A 74 2.76 -15.16 -6.51
CA ASP A 74 1.70 -15.66 -7.39
C ASP A 74 1.67 -14.97 -8.76
N GLN A 75 2.53 -13.97 -9.00
CA GLN A 75 2.57 -13.17 -10.22
C GLN A 75 1.24 -12.46 -10.59
N ASN A 76 0.26 -12.47 -9.69
CA ASN A 76 -1.03 -11.81 -9.88
C ASN A 76 -0.92 -10.34 -9.48
N ARG A 77 -1.89 -9.52 -9.92
CA ARG A 77 -1.97 -8.11 -9.57
C ARG A 77 -2.26 -7.97 -8.08
N ASN A 78 -1.26 -7.53 -7.33
CA ASN A 78 -1.44 -6.95 -6.02
C ASN A 78 -1.74 -5.45 -6.23
N VAL A 79 -3.02 -5.11 -6.15
CA VAL A 79 -3.53 -3.80 -6.59
C VAL A 79 -3.07 -2.70 -5.64
N ILE A 80 -2.56 -1.59 -6.17
CA ILE A 80 -2.12 -0.41 -5.41
C ILE A 80 -3.13 0.73 -5.53
N PHE A 81 -3.68 0.93 -6.73
CA PHE A 81 -4.71 1.91 -7.04
C PHE A 81 -5.65 1.30 -8.08
N ASN A 82 -6.96 1.39 -7.88
CA ASN A 82 -7.94 0.96 -8.87
C ASN A 82 -9.18 1.84 -8.77
N ARG A 83 -9.48 2.56 -9.83
CA ARG A 83 -10.66 3.43 -9.94
C ARG A 83 -11.28 3.26 -11.30
N THR A 84 -12.61 3.15 -11.33
CA THR A 84 -13.36 3.12 -12.59
C THR A 84 -13.50 4.54 -13.15
N ARG A 85 -13.95 4.66 -14.41
CA ARG A 85 -14.21 5.98 -15.01
C ARG A 85 -15.28 6.77 -14.26
N ASP A 86 -16.28 6.08 -13.71
CA ASP A 86 -17.39 6.72 -12.99
C ASP A 86 -17.01 7.10 -11.56
N ASP A 87 -16.04 6.39 -10.98
CA ASP A 87 -15.43 6.66 -9.68
C ASP A 87 -13.99 7.20 -9.82
N CYS A 88 -13.77 8.18 -10.70
CA CYS A 88 -12.44 8.76 -10.88
C CYS A 88 -12.02 9.60 -9.66
N GLN A 89 -10.73 9.57 -9.30
CA GLN A 89 -10.18 10.47 -8.29
C GLN A 89 -9.87 11.84 -8.91
N THR A 90 -10.30 12.92 -8.26
CA THR A 90 -9.88 14.27 -8.61
C THR A 90 -8.57 14.61 -7.90
N ILE A 91 -7.56 15.04 -8.64
CA ILE A 91 -6.28 15.52 -8.11
C ILE A 91 -5.99 16.94 -8.63
N THR A 92 -5.28 17.74 -7.84
CA THR A 92 -4.96 19.14 -8.20
C THR A 92 -3.45 19.34 -8.32
N GLN A 93 -3.04 20.55 -8.70
CA GLN A 93 -1.62 20.88 -8.76
C GLN A 93 -0.99 20.95 -7.35
N GLU A 94 -1.77 21.39 -6.38
CA GLU A 94 -1.39 21.53 -4.97
C GLU A 94 -1.38 20.16 -4.27
N ASP A 95 -2.29 19.27 -4.66
CA ASP A 95 -2.36 17.87 -4.19
C ASP A 95 -2.41 16.88 -5.38
N PRO A 96 -1.25 16.55 -5.97
CA PRO A 96 -1.15 15.68 -7.14
C PRO A 96 -1.02 14.19 -6.79
N TYR A 97 -1.43 13.76 -5.59
CA TYR A 97 -1.23 12.40 -5.09
C TYR A 97 -2.47 11.51 -5.28
N LEU A 98 -2.24 10.25 -5.66
CA LEU A 98 -3.30 9.24 -5.70
C LEU A 98 -3.52 8.67 -4.30
N ILE A 99 -4.79 8.48 -3.92
CA ILE A 99 -5.17 7.77 -2.69
C ILE A 99 -4.98 6.28 -2.96
N LEU A 100 -3.95 5.71 -2.36
CA LEU A 100 -3.60 4.31 -2.53
C LEU A 100 -4.50 3.43 -1.67
N THR A 101 -4.98 2.33 -2.26
CA THR A 101 -5.83 1.36 -1.57
C THR A 101 -5.09 0.08 -1.17
N GLY A 102 -3.90 -0.12 -1.74
CA GLY A 102 -3.10 -1.30 -1.47
C GLY A 102 -1.64 -0.99 -1.13
N PRO A 103 -0.81 -2.04 -1.05
CA PRO A 103 -1.12 -3.39 -1.52
C PRO A 103 -2.12 -4.17 -0.63
N THR A 104 -2.75 -5.21 -1.18
CA THR A 104 -3.61 -6.16 -0.44
C THR A 104 -2.82 -6.98 0.57
N ARG A 105 -1.55 -7.27 0.25
CA ARG A 105 -0.59 -8.00 1.08
C ARG A 105 0.82 -7.47 0.86
N ALA A 106 1.77 -7.80 1.72
CA ALA A 106 3.18 -7.43 1.53
C ALA A 106 3.72 -7.94 0.18
N VAL A 107 4.55 -7.10 -0.46
CA VAL A 107 5.12 -7.37 -1.79
C VAL A 107 6.52 -7.95 -1.61
N VAL A 108 6.71 -9.22 -1.94
CA VAL A 108 7.97 -9.92 -1.68
C VAL A 108 9.01 -9.57 -2.73
N MET A 109 10.19 -9.17 -2.28
CA MET A 109 11.37 -9.03 -3.13
C MET A 109 12.17 -10.33 -3.07
N ASN A 110 12.26 -11.02 -4.21
CA ASN A 110 13.08 -12.22 -4.36
C ASN A 110 14.27 -11.90 -5.26
N GLU A 111 15.48 -12.04 -4.72
CA GLU A 111 16.72 -11.71 -5.45
C GLU A 111 17.09 -12.73 -6.52
N GLU A 112 16.56 -13.96 -6.45
CA GLU A 112 17.13 -15.11 -7.19
C GLU A 112 16.30 -15.56 -8.40
N SER A 113 15.08 -15.03 -8.60
CA SER A 113 14.16 -15.61 -9.59
C SER A 113 13.37 -14.58 -10.41
N ILE A 114 12.36 -13.97 -9.81
CA ILE A 114 11.37 -13.17 -10.53
C ILE A 114 11.35 -11.75 -9.95
N PRO A 115 11.72 -10.73 -10.73
CA PRO A 115 11.73 -9.35 -10.25
C PRO A 115 10.30 -8.89 -9.96
N VAL A 116 10.19 -7.96 -9.01
CA VAL A 116 8.93 -7.25 -8.80
C VAL A 116 8.64 -6.41 -10.03
N THR A 117 7.44 -6.53 -10.59
CA THR A 117 6.99 -5.69 -11.71
C THR A 117 5.89 -4.75 -11.25
N ILE A 118 5.93 -3.51 -11.75
CA ILE A 118 4.90 -2.50 -11.51
C ILE A 118 4.21 -2.24 -12.84
N GLU A 119 2.90 -2.40 -12.85
CA GLU A 119 2.01 -2.14 -13.98
C GLU A 119 1.18 -0.89 -13.69
N ALA A 120 1.10 0.03 -14.64
CA ALA A 120 0.30 1.24 -14.54
C ALA A 120 -0.44 1.54 -15.85
N GLU A 121 -1.76 1.52 -15.80
CA GLU A 121 -2.64 2.05 -16.85
C GLU A 121 -3.56 3.09 -16.22
N LEU A 122 -3.25 4.37 -16.39
CA LEU A 122 -4.09 5.46 -15.92
C LEU A 122 -4.55 6.33 -17.08
N LYS A 123 -5.76 6.87 -16.94
CA LYS A 123 -6.42 7.76 -17.88
C LYS A 123 -6.95 8.99 -17.15
N VAL A 124 -7.03 10.10 -17.87
CA VAL A 124 -7.77 11.29 -17.46
C VAL A 124 -9.11 11.29 -18.17
N LYS A 125 -10.18 11.43 -17.40
CA LYS A 125 -11.57 11.45 -17.87
C LYS A 125 -11.83 12.68 -18.74
N GLY A 126 -12.29 12.45 -19.97
CA GLY A 126 -12.86 13.47 -20.83
C GLY A 126 -14.38 13.60 -20.64
N THR A 127 -15.02 14.48 -21.40
CA THR A 127 -16.48 14.64 -21.37
C THR A 127 -17.17 13.33 -21.74
N HIS A 128 -16.66 12.71 -22.81
CA HIS A 128 -17.09 11.41 -23.30
C HIS A 128 -15.93 10.40 -23.24
N ALA A 129 -16.24 9.10 -23.22
CA ALA A 129 -15.21 8.06 -23.16
C ALA A 129 -14.22 8.11 -24.34
N SER A 130 -14.65 8.60 -25.50
CA SER A 130 -13.80 8.82 -26.67
C SER A 130 -12.78 9.95 -26.50
N GLU A 131 -12.98 10.83 -25.51
CA GLU A 131 -12.10 11.95 -25.20
C GLU A 131 -11.13 11.63 -24.05
N ASP A 132 -11.24 10.45 -23.44
CA ASP A 132 -10.35 10.03 -22.36
C ASP A 132 -8.90 9.95 -22.89
N LYS A 133 -7.96 10.48 -22.10
CA LYS A 133 -6.55 10.54 -22.47
C LYS A 133 -5.74 9.63 -21.57
N HIS A 134 -4.91 8.78 -22.15
CA HIS A 134 -3.95 7.99 -21.36
C HIS A 134 -2.98 8.93 -20.64
N LEU A 135 -2.94 8.86 -19.32
CA LEU A 135 -1.91 9.50 -18.52
C LEU A 135 -0.62 8.68 -18.61
N ILE A 136 -0.75 7.37 -18.40
CA ILE A 136 0.34 6.40 -18.46
C ILE A 136 -0.19 5.03 -18.91
N PHE A 137 0.66 4.28 -19.61
CA PHE A 137 0.46 2.88 -19.95
C PHE A 137 1.84 2.22 -20.00
N ALA A 138 2.29 1.69 -18.86
CA ALA A 138 3.66 1.23 -18.68
C ALA A 138 3.74 0.01 -17.75
N VAL A 139 4.75 -0.81 -17.98
CA VAL A 139 5.18 -1.88 -17.07
C VAL A 139 6.69 -1.72 -16.87
N VAL A 140 7.15 -1.78 -15.62
CA VAL A 140 8.57 -1.76 -15.27
C VAL A 140 8.91 -2.94 -14.38
N ALA A 141 10.08 -3.55 -14.58
CA ALA A 141 10.66 -4.49 -13.65
C ALA A 141 11.65 -3.76 -12.75
N LEU A 142 11.53 -3.95 -11.44
CA LEU A 142 12.51 -3.41 -10.49
C LEU A 142 13.78 -4.26 -10.49
N PRO A 143 14.97 -3.64 -10.39
CA PRO A 143 16.20 -4.37 -10.16
C PRO A 143 16.14 -5.16 -8.85
N SER A 144 16.77 -6.34 -8.79
CA SER A 144 16.91 -7.11 -7.54
C SER A 144 17.62 -6.29 -6.44
N GLU A 145 18.64 -5.53 -6.84
CA GLU A 145 19.46 -4.66 -5.97
C GLU A 145 18.77 -3.34 -5.60
N PHE A 146 17.48 -3.18 -5.87
CA PHE A 146 16.79 -1.94 -5.56
C PHE A 146 16.70 -1.72 -4.04
N GLY A 147 17.28 -0.61 -3.57
CA GLY A 147 17.19 -0.17 -2.17
C GLY A 147 15.94 0.67 -1.91
N SER A 148 16.11 1.98 -1.71
CA SER A 148 15.00 2.93 -1.50
C SER A 148 15.14 4.15 -2.39
N GLY A 149 14.03 4.65 -2.94
CA GLY A 149 14.07 5.82 -3.81
C GLY A 149 12.71 6.24 -4.37
N SER A 150 12.76 7.05 -5.42
CA SER A 150 11.62 7.29 -6.31
C SER A 150 11.95 6.69 -7.67
N ILE A 151 10.97 6.08 -8.32
CA ILE A 151 11.07 5.73 -9.74
C ILE A 151 10.13 6.64 -10.52
N ASP A 152 10.60 7.07 -11.69
CA ASP A 152 9.79 7.84 -12.63
C ASP A 152 9.33 6.93 -13.76
N LEU A 153 8.03 6.78 -13.91
CA LEU A 153 7.44 6.17 -15.08
C LEU A 153 7.02 7.26 -16.05
N ALA A 154 7.74 7.37 -17.17
CA ALA A 154 7.44 8.35 -18.20
C ALA A 154 6.23 7.90 -19.04
N GLY A 155 5.16 8.69 -18.99
CA GLY A 155 3.99 8.55 -19.85
C GLY A 155 4.02 9.54 -21.02
N ARG A 156 3.06 9.38 -21.94
CA ARG A 156 2.93 10.25 -23.13
C ARG A 156 2.66 11.72 -22.79
N TYR A 157 2.03 11.99 -21.65
CA TYR A 157 1.65 13.35 -21.24
C TYR A 157 2.19 13.73 -19.85
N ARG A 158 2.52 12.76 -19.00
CA ARG A 158 2.94 12.98 -17.60
C ARG A 158 3.89 11.91 -17.13
N ASN A 159 4.76 12.28 -16.19
CA ASN A 159 5.55 11.33 -15.42
C ASN A 159 4.75 10.93 -14.17
N LEU A 160 4.75 9.64 -13.86
CA LEU A 160 4.28 9.13 -12.59
C LEU A 160 5.49 8.90 -11.69
N GLU A 161 5.62 9.67 -10.62
CA GLU A 161 6.66 9.47 -9.62
C GLU A 161 6.11 8.51 -8.56
N ILE A 162 6.75 7.35 -8.40
CA ILE A 162 6.39 6.37 -7.37
C ILE A 162 7.49 6.33 -6.32
N ALA A 163 7.16 6.76 -5.11
CA ALA A 163 8.05 6.67 -3.96
C ALA A 163 7.92 5.28 -3.33
N LEU A 164 9.01 4.51 -3.32
CA LEU A 164 9.03 3.14 -2.85
C LEU A 164 10.35 2.79 -2.15
N GLY A 165 10.37 1.73 -1.35
CA GLY A 165 11.59 1.31 -0.65
C GLY A 165 11.56 -0.14 -0.22
N ARG A 166 12.73 -0.77 -0.30
CA ARG A 166 12.99 -2.11 0.20
C ARG A 166 13.12 -2.07 1.71
N ILE A 167 12.31 -2.89 2.38
CA ILE A 167 12.39 -3.15 3.81
C ILE A 167 13.03 -4.53 3.97
N MET A 168 14.05 -4.64 4.81
CA MET A 168 14.82 -5.87 5.01
C MET A 168 14.22 -6.72 6.12
N ALA A 169 14.18 -8.04 5.95
CA ALA A 169 13.76 -9.03 6.96
C ALA A 169 12.40 -8.68 7.59
N CYS A 170 11.33 -8.77 6.81
CA CYS A 170 10.02 -8.21 7.14
C CYS A 170 9.03 -9.20 7.76
N VAL A 171 8.07 -8.63 8.48
CA VAL A 171 6.73 -9.19 8.69
C VAL A 171 5.69 -8.25 8.09
N GLU A 172 4.52 -8.78 7.78
CA GLU A 172 3.37 -7.99 7.36
C GLU A 172 2.63 -7.47 8.60
N ALA A 173 2.36 -6.18 8.61
CA ALA A 173 1.52 -5.52 9.59
C ALA A 173 0.21 -5.08 8.91
N THR A 174 -0.92 -5.61 9.37
CA THR A 174 -2.24 -5.11 8.98
C THR A 174 -2.81 -4.27 10.11
N ILE A 175 -3.05 -2.99 9.82
CA ILE A 175 -3.37 -1.96 10.81
C ILE A 175 -4.85 -1.62 10.72
N PHE A 176 -5.54 -1.78 11.83
CA PHE A 176 -6.93 -1.35 12.02
C PHE A 176 -6.99 -0.26 13.08
N THR A 177 -7.93 0.66 12.90
CA THR A 177 -8.17 1.74 13.86
C THR A 177 -9.64 1.86 14.18
N ARG A 178 -9.95 2.17 15.43
CA ARG A 178 -11.32 2.27 15.94
C ARG A 178 -11.44 3.43 16.92
N VAL A 179 -12.50 4.21 16.81
CA VAL A 179 -12.83 5.21 17.84
C VAL A 179 -13.40 4.47 19.06
N ILE A 180 -12.71 4.58 20.20
CA ILE A 180 -13.12 3.92 21.44
C ILE A 180 -13.67 4.91 22.48
N GLU A 181 -13.34 6.20 22.38
CA GLU A 181 -13.85 7.23 23.26
C GLU A 181 -13.88 8.60 22.57
N GLY A 182 -14.85 9.43 22.95
CA GLY A 182 -14.96 10.82 22.50
C GLY A 182 -15.30 10.96 21.02
N THR A 183 -15.11 12.18 20.50
CA THR A 183 -15.39 12.54 19.12
C THR A 183 -14.22 13.28 18.52
N TRP A 184 -14.00 13.08 17.21
CA TRP A 184 -13.02 13.86 16.45
C TRP A 184 -13.31 15.36 16.55
N PRO A 185 -12.30 16.23 16.67
CA PRO A 185 -12.51 17.67 16.76
C PRO A 185 -13.29 18.21 15.55
N VAL A 186 -14.40 18.92 15.82
CA VAL A 186 -15.29 19.43 14.77
C VAL A 186 -14.56 20.40 13.85
N GLY A 187 -14.65 20.17 12.54
CA GLY A 187 -14.05 21.00 11.51
C GLY A 187 -12.54 20.82 11.34
N PHE A 188 -11.93 19.82 11.99
CA PHE A 188 -10.54 19.44 11.73
C PHE A 188 -10.48 18.33 10.69
N ASN A 189 -9.65 18.52 9.66
CA ASN A 189 -9.22 17.43 8.80
C ASN A 189 -8.41 16.43 9.61
N GLY A 190 -8.31 15.19 9.12
CA GLY A 190 -7.59 14.14 9.79
C GLY A 190 -6.77 13.24 8.87
N GLN A 191 -5.66 12.75 9.40
CA GLN A 191 -4.80 11.78 8.74
C GLN A 191 -4.35 10.73 9.75
N LEU A 192 -4.41 9.47 9.34
CA LEU A 192 -3.77 8.35 9.98
C LEU A 192 -2.62 7.88 9.10
N ALA A 193 -1.44 7.73 9.68
CA ALA A 193 -0.25 7.32 8.95
C ALA A 193 0.57 6.30 9.74
N ALA A 194 1.39 5.54 9.01
CA ALA A 194 2.37 4.64 9.57
C ALA A 194 3.79 4.99 9.08
N ARG A 195 4.80 4.72 9.91
CA ARG A 195 6.22 4.79 9.56
C ARG A 195 6.94 3.58 10.15
N THR A 196 7.95 3.09 9.42
CA THR A 196 8.78 1.96 9.87
C THR A 196 10.09 2.48 10.43
N SER A 197 10.85 1.63 11.11
CA SER A 197 12.10 2.05 11.75
C SER A 197 13.22 2.30 10.73
N SER A 198 13.29 1.53 9.64
CA SER A 198 14.34 1.71 8.62
C SER A 198 14.09 2.90 7.69
N ILE A 199 12.82 3.27 7.46
CA ILE A 199 12.42 4.41 6.62
C ILE A 199 11.48 5.31 7.43
N ASN A 200 12.07 6.07 8.36
CA ASN A 200 11.33 6.92 9.29
C ASN A 200 10.99 8.33 8.75
N ASN A 201 11.47 8.67 7.55
CA ASN A 201 11.27 9.98 6.91
C ASN A 201 10.16 9.97 5.85
N ARG A 202 9.47 8.84 5.66
CA ARG A 202 8.34 8.69 4.72
C ARG A 202 7.13 8.12 5.44
N GLU A 203 5.98 8.73 5.21
CA GLU A 203 4.71 8.29 5.78
C GLU A 203 3.94 7.40 4.81
N ILE A 204 3.29 6.39 5.37
CA ILE A 204 2.33 5.52 4.71
C ILE A 204 0.97 5.97 5.19
N VAL A 205 0.29 6.80 4.39
CA VAL A 205 -1.07 7.28 4.70
C VAL A 205 -2.06 6.11 4.69
N LEU A 206 -2.65 5.82 5.84
CA LEU A 206 -3.64 4.75 6.04
C LEU A 206 -5.06 5.26 5.80
N ALA A 207 -5.33 6.49 6.23
CA ALA A 207 -6.59 7.20 5.99
C ALA A 207 -6.34 8.70 5.96
N GLU A 208 -7.11 9.42 5.15
CA GLU A 208 -7.16 10.87 5.15
C GLU A 208 -8.60 11.31 4.90
N PHE A 209 -9.10 12.23 5.72
CA PHE A 209 -10.50 12.62 5.74
C PHE A 209 -10.68 14.09 6.13
N GLY A 210 -11.81 14.68 5.70
CA GLY A 210 -12.12 16.08 5.92
C GLY A 210 -12.71 16.38 7.30
N GLY A 211 -13.12 17.65 7.49
CA GLY A 211 -13.71 18.16 8.72
C GLY A 211 -15.08 17.60 9.13
N ASP A 212 -15.65 16.67 8.34
CA ASP A 212 -16.94 16.01 8.59
C ASP A 212 -16.86 14.94 9.69
N GLY A 213 -15.66 14.69 10.23
CA GLY A 213 -15.39 13.71 11.27
C GLY A 213 -14.68 12.47 10.72
N VAL A 214 -14.33 11.55 11.63
CA VAL A 214 -13.68 10.28 11.27
C VAL A 214 -14.69 9.43 10.50
N PRO A 215 -14.38 8.94 9.29
CA PRO A 215 -15.26 8.03 8.56
C PRO A 215 -15.25 6.69 9.28
N VAL A 216 -16.42 6.26 9.76
CA VAL A 216 -16.60 5.03 10.52
C VAL A 216 -17.56 4.12 9.77
N SER A 217 -17.10 2.88 9.53
CA SER A 217 -17.90 1.82 8.93
C SER A 217 -19.01 1.33 9.86
N ASP A 218 -19.97 0.57 9.34
CA ASP A 218 -21.04 -0.05 10.13
C ASP A 218 -20.55 -0.91 11.31
N ASN A 219 -19.32 -1.42 11.23
CA ASN A 219 -18.68 -2.24 12.26
C ASN A 219 -17.97 -1.41 13.36
N GLY A 220 -18.02 -0.07 13.27
CA GLY A 220 -17.37 0.84 14.21
C GLY A 220 -15.88 1.08 13.93
N ASP A 221 -15.31 0.47 12.89
CA ASP A 221 -13.92 0.66 12.48
C ASP A 221 -13.77 1.86 11.55
N VAL A 222 -12.65 2.56 11.65
CA VAL A 222 -12.32 3.68 10.76
C VAL A 222 -12.11 3.17 9.34
N GLU A 223 -12.71 3.86 8.37
CA GLU A 223 -12.55 3.52 6.95
C GLU A 223 -11.18 3.95 6.43
N GLN A 224 -10.21 3.05 6.57
CA GLN A 224 -8.87 3.23 6.04
C GLN A 224 -8.83 2.87 4.55
N SER A 225 -8.17 3.69 3.74
CA SER A 225 -7.93 3.35 2.34
C SER A 225 -6.91 2.22 2.22
N ARG A 226 -5.93 2.17 3.13
CA ARG A 226 -4.84 1.20 3.12
C ARG A 226 -4.63 0.60 4.52
N LEU A 227 -4.39 -0.71 4.55
CA LEU A 227 -4.26 -1.48 5.78
C LEU A 227 -2.88 -2.12 5.96
N VAL A 228 -2.18 -2.44 4.88
CA VAL A 228 -0.97 -3.27 4.91
C VAL A 228 0.31 -2.44 4.86
N VAL A 229 1.22 -2.75 5.77
CA VAL A 229 2.56 -2.16 5.88
C VAL A 229 3.59 -3.27 6.08
N SER A 230 4.70 -3.19 5.36
CA SER A 230 5.88 -4.02 5.63
C SER A 230 6.70 -3.45 6.77
N VAL A 231 7.02 -4.26 7.78
CA VAL A 231 7.77 -3.79 8.97
C VAL A 231 8.96 -4.71 9.24
N GLU A 232 10.10 -4.12 9.59
CA GLU A 232 11.31 -4.86 9.92
C GLU A 232 11.07 -5.69 11.19
N LEU A 233 11.43 -6.98 11.14
CA LEU A 233 11.20 -7.91 12.25
C LEU A 233 11.89 -7.46 13.55
N PHE A 234 13.06 -6.84 13.44
CA PHE A 234 13.84 -6.32 14.58
C PHE A 234 13.68 -4.81 14.80
N GLY A 235 12.75 -4.18 14.07
CA GLY A 235 12.45 -2.76 14.18
C GLY A 235 11.18 -2.51 14.99
N GLY A 236 10.32 -1.66 14.43
CA GLY A 236 9.10 -1.22 15.05
C GLY A 236 8.27 -0.39 14.08
N LEU A 237 6.99 -0.33 14.37
CA LEU A 237 5.99 0.43 13.64
C LEU A 237 5.58 1.63 14.49
N MET A 238 5.66 2.82 13.91
CA MET A 238 5.04 4.03 14.46
C MET A 238 3.73 4.26 13.74
N VAL A 239 2.63 4.37 14.48
CA VAL A 239 1.34 4.83 13.95
C VAL A 239 1.07 6.22 14.50
N SER A 240 0.69 7.15 13.64
CA SER A 240 0.41 8.52 14.00
C SER A 240 -0.98 8.94 13.58
N CYS A 241 -1.58 9.83 14.35
CA CYS A 241 -2.76 10.57 13.96
C CYS A 241 -2.47 12.06 13.98
N LYS A 242 -2.92 12.77 12.95
CA LYS A 242 -2.81 14.22 12.84
C LYS A 242 -4.19 14.79 12.58
N ALA A 243 -4.48 15.92 13.20
CA ALA A 243 -5.67 16.71 12.95
C ALA A 243 -5.28 18.16 12.72
N TRP A 244 -5.88 18.81 11.72
CA TRP A 244 -5.57 20.21 11.43
C TRP A 244 -6.77 21.01 10.96
N ARG A 245 -6.76 22.31 11.28
CA ARG A 245 -7.73 23.30 10.81
C ARG A 245 -7.04 24.66 10.68
N GLY A 246 -6.80 25.10 9.45
CA GLY A 246 -5.93 26.26 9.22
C GLY A 246 -4.55 26.00 9.83
N ASP A 247 -4.11 26.87 10.73
CA ASP A 247 -2.82 26.75 11.43
C ASP A 247 -2.89 25.91 12.72
N GLU A 248 -4.10 25.59 13.20
CA GLU A 248 -4.26 24.73 14.39
C GLU A 248 -3.94 23.28 14.05
N THR A 249 -3.05 22.65 14.82
CA THR A 249 -2.67 21.25 14.63
C THR A 249 -2.67 20.48 15.96
N MET A 250 -3.10 19.23 15.91
CA MET A 250 -3.02 18.27 17.01
C MET A 250 -2.45 16.97 16.45
N GLN A 251 -1.56 16.33 17.19
CA GLN A 251 -0.98 15.07 16.77
C GLN A 251 -0.64 14.18 17.97
N ASP A 252 -0.67 12.88 17.73
CA ASP A 252 -0.20 11.87 18.68
C ASP A 252 0.39 10.70 17.89
N GLU A 253 1.31 9.97 18.52
CA GLU A 253 1.99 8.84 17.91
C GLU A 253 2.14 7.69 18.91
N VAL A 254 2.01 6.45 18.43
CA VAL A 254 2.19 5.25 19.22
C VAL A 254 3.21 4.33 18.55
N ALA A 255 4.25 3.98 19.30
CA ALA A 255 5.27 3.04 18.89
C ALA A 255 4.88 1.62 19.30
N LEU A 256 4.88 0.72 18.32
CA LEU A 256 4.59 -0.70 18.51
C LEU A 256 5.82 -1.50 18.11
N LYS A 257 6.32 -2.33 19.03
CA LYS A 257 7.39 -3.25 18.73
C LYS A 257 6.88 -4.32 17.76
N THR A 258 7.66 -4.60 16.73
CA THR A 258 7.34 -5.65 15.77
C THR A 258 7.31 -7.01 16.46
N GLU A 259 6.28 -7.80 16.17
CA GLU A 259 6.17 -9.19 16.61
C GLU A 259 6.24 -10.12 15.40
N LYS A 260 6.76 -11.34 15.60
CA LYS A 260 6.81 -12.35 14.53
C LYS A 260 5.44 -12.72 14.00
N LYS A 261 4.44 -12.72 14.90
CA LYS A 261 3.06 -13.15 14.67
C LYS A 261 2.19 -12.65 15.81
N GLY A 262 0.91 -12.43 15.55
CA GLY A 262 -0.10 -12.20 16.58
C GLY A 262 -0.64 -10.78 16.50
N ARG A 263 -0.98 -10.20 17.65
CA ARG A 263 -1.63 -8.89 17.70
C ARG A 263 -0.99 -7.99 18.73
N SER A 264 -0.80 -6.73 18.37
CA SER A 264 -0.42 -5.66 19.30
C SER A 264 -1.49 -4.57 19.28
N PHE A 265 -1.58 -3.85 20.39
CA PHE A 265 -2.55 -2.79 20.59
C PHE A 265 -1.84 -1.52 21.03
N GLY A 266 -2.33 -0.39 20.55
CA GLY A 266 -1.88 0.95 20.92
C GLY A 266 -3.07 1.90 21.01
N THR A 267 -2.84 3.08 21.57
CA THR A 267 -3.86 4.12 21.63
C THR A 267 -3.29 5.43 21.15
N LEU A 268 -4.11 6.18 20.42
CA LEU A 268 -3.80 7.51 19.92
C LEU A 268 -4.87 8.49 20.41
N ARG A 269 -4.47 9.73 20.73
CA ARG A 269 -5.38 10.76 21.24
C ARG A 269 -5.30 12.04 20.43
N VAL A 270 -6.46 12.53 19.98
CA VAL A 270 -6.61 13.84 19.35
C VAL A 270 -7.73 14.60 20.05
N GLY A 271 -7.38 15.61 20.84
CA GLY A 271 -8.35 16.34 21.66
C GLY A 271 -9.05 15.38 22.63
N SER A 272 -10.38 15.26 22.50
CA SER A 272 -11.20 14.29 23.23
C SER A 272 -11.31 12.92 22.57
N CYS A 273 -10.92 12.77 21.30
CA CYS A 273 -11.01 11.52 20.56
C CYS A 273 -9.89 10.57 20.98
N ILE A 274 -10.23 9.33 21.32
CA ILE A 274 -9.28 8.26 21.55
C ILE A 274 -9.52 7.16 20.50
N LEU A 275 -8.46 6.84 19.78
CA LEU A 275 -8.42 5.78 18.78
C LEU A 275 -7.64 4.59 19.36
N GLU A 276 -8.20 3.39 19.27
CA GLU A 276 -7.44 2.15 19.42
C GLU A 276 -6.80 1.81 18.07
N VAL A 277 -5.52 1.45 18.12
CA VAL A 277 -4.75 0.91 17.00
C VAL A 277 -4.55 -0.57 17.26
N LEU A 278 -5.08 -1.42 16.39
CA LEU A 278 -4.82 -2.86 16.37
C LEU A 278 -3.87 -3.16 15.22
N VAL A 279 -2.77 -3.83 15.52
CA VAL A 279 -1.85 -4.34 14.49
C VAL A 279 -1.86 -5.85 14.52
N ALA A 280 -2.24 -6.46 13.40
CA ALA A 280 -2.12 -7.89 13.16
C ALA A 280 -0.79 -8.17 12.47
N TRP A 281 0.12 -8.85 13.17
CA TRP A 281 1.41 -9.26 12.64
C TRP A 281 1.28 -10.63 12.00
N SER A 282 1.78 -10.76 10.78
CA SER A 282 1.82 -12.01 10.04
C SER A 282 3.21 -12.23 9.45
N PRO A 283 3.82 -13.41 9.65
CA PRO A 283 4.89 -13.88 8.78
C PRO A 283 4.49 -13.75 7.31
N ILE A 284 5.48 -13.53 6.44
CA ILE A 284 5.28 -13.43 5.00
C ILE A 284 5.84 -14.69 4.37
N ARG A 285 5.07 -15.31 3.47
CA ARG A 285 5.57 -16.44 2.70
C ARG A 285 6.67 -15.96 1.74
N PRO A 286 7.89 -16.52 1.80
CA PRO A 286 9.02 -15.99 1.04
C PRO A 286 9.07 -16.47 -0.42
N VAL A 287 8.34 -17.54 -0.76
CA VAL A 287 8.32 -18.18 -2.08
C VAL A 287 6.91 -18.67 -2.43
N CYS A 288 6.69 -18.94 -3.73
CA CYS A 288 5.49 -19.61 -4.22
C CYS A 288 5.38 -21.02 -3.62
N GLU A 289 4.19 -21.41 -3.13
CA GLU A 289 3.93 -22.72 -2.52
C GLU A 289 4.17 -23.90 -3.46
N GLU A 290 3.94 -23.71 -4.77
CA GLU A 290 4.19 -24.74 -5.79
C GLU A 290 5.68 -25.11 -5.91
N LEU A 291 6.57 -24.25 -5.43
CA LEU A 291 8.03 -24.47 -5.44
C LEU A 291 8.53 -25.09 -4.11
N VAL A 292 7.65 -25.33 -3.15
CA VAL A 292 7.99 -25.83 -1.81
C VAL A 292 7.89 -27.35 -1.75
N SER A 293 8.83 -27.99 -1.07
CA SER A 293 8.82 -29.45 -0.87
C SER A 293 7.70 -29.86 0.10
N MET A 294 7.15 -31.08 -0.06
CA MET A 294 6.09 -31.58 0.84
C MET A 294 6.51 -31.60 2.32
N SER A 295 7.78 -31.86 2.63
CA SER A 295 8.29 -31.86 4.00
C SER A 295 8.30 -30.46 4.63
N ASP A 296 8.48 -29.42 3.82
CA ASP A 296 8.48 -28.04 4.31
C ASP A 296 7.07 -27.45 4.43
N MET A 297 6.06 -28.09 3.81
CA MET A 297 4.64 -27.77 3.98
C MET A 297 4.08 -28.22 5.34
N GLU A 298 4.82 -29.02 6.11
CA GLU A 298 4.44 -29.33 7.49
C GLU A 298 4.45 -28.06 8.37
N PHE A 299 3.54 -27.98 9.33
CA PHE A 299 3.44 -26.84 10.23
C PHE A 299 4.48 -26.91 11.36
N ALA A 300 5.02 -25.73 11.72
CA ALA A 300 5.91 -25.53 12.86
C ALA A 300 5.14 -25.24 14.16
#